data_AF-A0A392MDS1-F1
#
_entry.id   AF-A0A392MDS1-F1
#
_cell.length_a   1.000
_cell.length_b   1.000
_cell.length_c   1.000
_cell.angle_alpha   90.00
_cell.angle_beta   90.00
_cell.angle_gamma   90.00
#
_symmetry.space_group_name_H-M   'P 1'
#
loop_
_entity.id
_entity.type
_entity.pdbx_description
1 polymer ?
#
loop_
_entity_poly.entity_id
_entity_poly.type
_entity_poly.pdbx_seq_one_letter_code
_entity_poly.pdbx_strand_id
1 'polypeptide(L)'
;MGSMNQEMVLLDLQFLREENMKETLHRMEQESGFYLNLKYFNEKILAGDLDECEKYLNGFTKMNENRSSMKMFFEMRKQKHFEVVVRLCS
;
A
#
# COMPACT_ATOMS: atom_id res chain seq x y z
N MET A 1 18.75 -13.26 -13.95
CA MET A 1 17.43 -13.91 -14.09
C MET A 1 16.32 -13.23 -13.28
N GLY A 2 16.53 -12.03 -12.71
CA GLY A 2 15.49 -11.26 -12.00
C GLY A 2 14.74 -10.23 -12.85
N SER A 3 15.30 -9.75 -13.97
CA SER A 3 14.69 -8.69 -14.78
C SER A 3 13.48 -9.15 -15.60
N MET A 4 13.54 -10.36 -16.18
CA MET A 4 12.47 -10.88 -17.04
C MET A 4 11.16 -11.13 -16.27
N ASN A 5 11.24 -11.59 -15.01
CA ASN A 5 10.06 -11.79 -14.18
C ASN A 5 9.43 -10.45 -13.74
N GLN A 6 10.26 -9.42 -13.49
CA GLN A 6 9.76 -8.09 -13.15
C GLN A 6 9.06 -7.44 -14.35
N GLU A 7 9.66 -7.52 -15.54
CA GLU A 7 9.06 -7.01 -16.78
C GLU A 7 7.72 -7.69 -17.09
N MET A 8 7.63 -9.00 -16.92
CA MET A 8 6.39 -9.75 -17.10
C MET A 8 5.30 -9.28 -16.12
N VAL A 9 5.63 -9.14 -14.83
CA VAL A 9 4.68 -8.63 -13.83
C VAL A 9 4.22 -7.21 -14.17
N LEU A 10 5.10 -6.35 -14.66
CA LEU A 10 4.72 -4.99 -15.07
C LEU A 10 3.75 -4.99 -16.27
N LEU A 11 3.93 -5.91 -17.22
CA LEU A 11 3.00 -6.08 -18.35
C LEU A 11 1.64 -6.60 -17.88
N ASP A 12 1.61 -7.57 -16.96
CA ASP A 12 0.37 -8.08 -16.38
C ASP A 12 -0.38 -6.98 -15.60
N LEU A 13 0.35 -6.13 -14.85
CA LEU A 13 -0.23 -4.97 -14.17
C LEU A 13 -0.82 -3.96 -15.17
N GLN A 14 -0.20 -3.76 -16.32
CA GLN A 14 -0.76 -2.93 -17.38
C GLN A 14 -2.06 -3.52 -17.93
N PHE A 15 -2.06 -4.83 -18.22
CA PHE A 15 -3.25 -5.54 -18.70
C PHE A 15 -4.42 -5.42 -17.70
N LEU A 16 -4.18 -5.67 -16.42
CA LEU A 16 -5.21 -5.56 -15.37
C LEU A 16 -5.77 -4.14 -15.24
N ARG A 17 -4.95 -3.12 -15.50
CA ARG A 17 -5.39 -1.72 -15.51
C ARG A 17 -6.29 -1.44 -16.70
N GLU A 18 -5.96 -1.94 -17.88
CA GLU A 18 -6.74 -1.75 -19.12
C GLU A 18 -8.10 -2.45 -19.03
N GLU A 19 -8.13 -3.66 -18.49
CA GLU A 19 -9.37 -4.42 -18.21
C GLU A 19 -10.15 -3.91 -16.98
N ASN A 20 -9.66 -2.86 -16.31
CA ASN A 20 -10.29 -2.22 -15.15
C ASN A 20 -10.49 -3.17 -13.94
N MET A 21 -9.64 -4.20 -13.80
CA MET A 21 -9.66 -5.18 -12.72
C MET A 21 -8.92 -4.67 -11.47
N LYS A 22 -9.49 -3.64 -10.83
CA LYS A 22 -8.81 -2.86 -9.78
C LYS A 22 -8.37 -3.68 -8.55
N GLU A 23 -9.21 -4.60 -8.06
CA GLU A 23 -8.86 -5.38 -6.87
C GLU A 23 -7.69 -6.34 -7.15
N THR A 24 -7.74 -7.05 -8.29
CA THR A 24 -6.66 -7.93 -8.73
C THR A 24 -5.38 -7.15 -8.98
N LEU A 25 -5.47 -5.96 -9.58
CA LEU A 25 -4.34 -5.07 -9.79
C LEU A 25 -3.63 -4.75 -8.47
N HIS A 26 -4.35 -4.23 -7.47
CA HIS A 26 -3.73 -3.83 -6.21
C HIS A 26 -3.23 -5.02 -5.37
N ARG A 27 -3.91 -6.16 -5.46
CA ARG A 27 -3.43 -7.40 -4.83
C ARG A 27 -2.13 -7.88 -5.47
N MET A 28 -2.02 -7.83 -6.80
CA MET A 28 -0.80 -8.21 -7.52
C MET A 28 0.35 -7.22 -7.26
N GLU A 29 0.07 -5.92 -7.19
CA GLU A 29 1.03 -4.89 -6.75
C GLU A 29 1.59 -5.24 -5.36
N GLN A 30 0.71 -5.59 -4.42
CA GLN A 30 1.07 -5.94 -3.05
C GLN A 30 1.87 -7.25 -2.94
N GLU A 31 1.43 -8.31 -3.61
CA GLU A 31 2.08 -9.63 -3.52
C GLU A 31 3.42 -9.68 -4.26
N SER A 32 3.54 -8.94 -5.37
CA SER A 32 4.77 -8.89 -6.15
C SER A 32 5.81 -7.91 -5.59
N GLY A 33 5.36 -6.82 -4.94
CA GLY A 33 6.23 -5.80 -4.37
C GLY A 33 7.00 -4.96 -5.40
N PHE A 34 6.73 -5.10 -6.71
CA PHE A 34 7.50 -4.43 -7.76
C PHE A 34 7.04 -3.01 -8.09
N TYR A 35 5.77 -2.68 -7.84
CA TYR A 35 5.20 -1.37 -8.17
C TYR A 35 4.26 -0.89 -7.07
N LEU A 36 4.62 0.21 -6.43
CA LEU A 36 3.80 0.87 -5.41
C LEU A 36 2.92 1.93 -6.05
N ASN A 37 1.61 1.74 -5.99
CA ASN A 37 0.64 2.65 -6.56
C ASN A 37 0.29 3.77 -5.58
N LEU A 38 1.02 4.89 -5.67
CA LEU A 38 0.82 6.05 -4.80
C LEU A 38 -0.59 6.66 -4.91
N LYS A 39 -1.25 6.53 -6.07
CA LYS A 39 -2.62 7.04 -6.24
C LYS A 39 -3.61 6.24 -5.40
N TYR A 40 -3.57 4.90 -5.52
CA TYR A 40 -4.39 4.01 -4.71
C TYR A 40 -4.11 4.20 -3.21
N PHE A 41 -2.82 4.26 -2.84
CA PHE A 41 -2.41 4.47 -1.45
C PHE A 41 -2.96 5.80 -0.88
N ASN A 42 -2.86 6.90 -1.63
CA ASN A 42 -3.41 8.19 -1.21
C ASN A 42 -4.94 8.17 -1.11
N GLU A 43 -5.63 7.52 -2.05
CA GLU A 43 -7.10 7.35 -2.00
C GLU A 43 -7.52 6.61 -0.72
N LYS A 44 -6.79 5.55 -0.34
CA LYS A 44 -7.03 4.80 0.90
C LYS A 44 -6.73 5.59 2.17
N ILE A 45 -5.65 6.36 2.19
CA ILE A 45 -5.34 7.28 3.29
C ILE A 45 -6.46 8.30 3.48
N LEU A 46 -6.90 8.95 2.38
CA LEU A 46 -7.95 9.97 2.45
C LEU A 46 -9.32 9.41 2.85
N ALA A 47 -9.58 8.15 2.52
CA ALA A 47 -10.77 7.42 2.97
C ALA A 47 -10.72 7.04 4.47
N GLY A 48 -9.57 7.21 5.15
CA GLY A 48 -9.37 6.76 6.54
C GLY A 48 -9.21 5.25 6.68
N ASP A 49 -9.00 4.53 5.57
CA ASP A 49 -8.84 3.07 5.54
C ASP A 49 -7.39 2.69 5.89
N LEU A 50 -6.97 3.03 7.12
CA LEU A 50 -5.59 2.88 7.58
C LEU A 50 -5.16 1.41 7.70
N ASP A 51 -6.12 0.49 7.89
CA ASP A 51 -5.85 -0.95 7.96
C ASP A 51 -5.47 -1.51 6.59
N GLU A 52 -6.18 -1.12 5.52
CA GLU A 52 -5.80 -1.47 4.15
C GLU A 52 -4.49 -0.80 3.73
N CYS A 53 -4.23 0.44 4.18
CA CYS A 53 -2.96 1.11 3.94
C CYS A 53 -1.78 0.34 4.57
N GLU A 54 -1.91 -0.12 5.84
CA GLU A 54 -0.85 -0.91 6.49
C GLU A 54 -0.64 -2.25 5.78
N LYS A 55 -1.74 -2.92 5.41
CA LYS A 55 -1.71 -4.19 4.68
C LYS A 55 -1.01 -4.04 3.34
N TYR A 56 -1.39 -3.03 2.54
CA TYR A 56 -0.79 -2.77 1.23
C TYR A 56 0.71 -2.45 1.35
N LEU A 57 1.11 -1.60 2.29
CA LEU A 57 2.52 -1.26 2.51
C LEU A 57 3.39 -2.44 2.92
N ASN A 58 2.84 -3.39 3.68
CA ASN A 58 3.57 -4.60 4.07
C ASN A 58 4.00 -5.46 2.89
N GLY A 59 3.40 -5.29 1.70
CA GLY A 59 3.83 -5.94 0.46
C GLY A 59 5.17 -5.40 -0.08
N PHE A 60 5.54 -4.18 0.29
CA PHE A 60 6.73 -3.49 -0.23
C PHE A 60 7.84 -3.36 0.80
N THR A 61 7.48 -3.16 2.07
CA THR A 61 8.46 -3.00 3.13
C THR A 61 7.91 -3.41 4.49
N LYS A 62 8.81 -3.88 5.37
CA LYS A 62 8.48 -4.16 6.77
C LYS A 62 8.78 -2.97 7.66
N MET A 63 8.07 -2.89 8.77
CA MET A 63 8.23 -1.79 9.75
C MET A 63 9.66 -1.56 10.23
N ASN A 64 10.44 -2.62 10.39
CA ASN A 64 11.79 -2.57 10.94
C ASN A 64 12.90 -2.64 9.87
N GLU A 65 12.54 -2.56 8.59
CA GLU A 65 13.50 -2.77 7.51
C GLU A 65 14.45 -1.59 7.32
N ASN A 66 13.95 -0.36 7.47
CA ASN A 66 14.76 0.85 7.45
C ASN A 66 14.08 1.99 8.23
N ARG A 67 14.84 3.07 8.47
CA ARG A 67 14.37 4.24 9.25
C ARG A 67 13.17 4.93 8.58
N SER A 68 13.09 4.91 7.26
CA SER A 68 11.99 5.52 6.50
C SER A 68 10.71 4.71 6.65
N SER A 69 10.78 3.39 6.52
CA SER A 69 9.66 2.47 6.77
C SER A 69 9.15 2.62 8.19
N MET A 70 10.05 2.61 9.18
CA MET A 70 9.67 2.81 10.57
C MET A 70 8.94 4.14 10.79
N LYS A 71 9.42 5.23 10.17
CA LYS A 71 8.77 6.54 10.25
C LYS A 71 7.39 6.52 9.58
N MET A 72 7.24 5.88 8.42
CA MET A 72 5.94 5.76 7.73
C MET A 72 4.90 5.02 8.59
N PHE A 73 5.24 3.83 9.07
CA PHE A 73 4.33 3.06 9.93
C PHE A 73 4.02 3.81 11.25
N PHE A 74 5.01 4.51 11.81
CA PHE A 74 4.80 5.31 13.02
C PHE A 74 3.78 6.43 12.80
N GLU A 75 3.92 7.24 11.75
CA GLU A 75 2.97 8.32 11.47
C GLU A 75 1.57 7.80 11.16
N MET A 76 1.43 6.67 10.44
CA MET A 76 0.13 6.05 10.18
C MET A 76 -0.57 5.61 11.47
N ARG A 77 0.14 4.94 12.37
CA ARG A 77 -0.43 4.49 13.66
C ARG A 77 -0.76 5.65 14.59
N LYS A 78 0.05 6.69 14.55
CA LYS A 78 -0.20 7.93 15.28
C LYS A 78 -1.48 8.61 14.78
N GLN A 79 -1.71 8.65 13.46
CA GLN A 79 -2.98 9.13 12.90
C GLN A 79 -4.17 8.30 13.39
N LYS A 80 -4.06 6.96 13.34
CA LYS A 80 -5.09 6.05 13.86
C LYS A 80 -5.40 6.31 15.34
N HIS A 81 -4.35 6.54 16.14
CA HIS A 81 -4.50 6.86 17.55
C HIS A 81 -5.25 8.18 17.77
N PHE A 82 -4.90 9.23 17.03
CA PHE A 82 -5.60 10.53 17.14
C PHE A 82 -7.07 10.44 16.73
N GLU A 83 -7.40 9.68 15.68
CA GLU A 83 -8.80 9.47 15.30
C GLU A 83 -9.63 8.79 16.41
N VAL A 84 -9.05 7.80 17.08
CA VAL A 84 -9.70 7.14 18.23
C VAL A 84 -9.87 8.14 19.39
N VAL A 85 -8.83 8.91 19.72
CA VAL A 85 -8.90 9.91 20.79
C VAL A 85 -9.96 10.97 20.50
N VAL A 86 -10.01 11.51 19.27
CA VAL A 86 -11.03 12.49 18.86
C VAL A 86 -12.44 11.91 18.98
N ARG A 87 -12.66 10.66 18.54
CA ARG A 87 -13.97 9.98 18.66
C ARG A 87 -14.38 9.72 20.11
N LEU A 88 -13.45 9.49 21.02
CA LEU A 88 -13.74 9.27 22.44
C LEU A 88 -14.02 10.56 23.22
N CYS A 89 -13.51 11.69 22.73
CA CYS A 89 -13.70 13.01 23.34
C CYS A 89 -14.87 13.81 22.75
N SER A 90 -15.59 13.25 21.76
CA SER A 90 -16.79 13.84 21.16
C SER A 90 -18.07 13.17 21.67
#